data_AF-A0A8T5MA14-F1
#
_entry.id   AF-A0A8T5MA14-F1
#
_cell.length_a   1.000
_cell.length_b   1.000
_cell.length_c   1.000
_cell.angle_alpha   90.00
_cell.angle_beta   90.00
_cell.angle_gamma   90.00
#
_symmetry.space_group_name_H-M   'P 1'
#
loop_
_entity.id
_entity.type
_entity.pdbx_description
1 polymer ?
#
loop_
_entity_poly.entity_id
_entity_poly.type
_entity_poly.pdbx_seq_one_letter_code
_entity_poly.pdbx_strand_id
1 'polypeptide(L)'
;MKHIKPLISVNPEGWEEHARKLLERKPEEGRNGGEGTAEFGLVDSGDFWKVSGVSYRNGIYTVDLSKTLLEQGASKTQDQWASYAESAMQGTGFYTPNFMLQHALFSVLHANRESSFRDEIEQARTFIDENAKARWLATLTRIKYNPQGTIDEVVHDYKTNSVFSLDEDFVGPDEWVEQTQNTKPYKALLGTDNKDGIVEVYSWLNGVKPYLFRVNSDPDSTIERVARFGANSGRAGLSCYRDPSDSDASLGVRAVRRQ
;
A
#
# COMPACT_ATOMS: atom_id res chain seq x y z
N MET A 1 29.26 -31.65 -34.58
CA MET A 1 28.62 -31.27 -33.30
C MET A 1 29.71 -31.12 -32.25
N LYS A 2 29.89 -29.93 -31.68
CA LYS A 2 30.91 -29.65 -30.66
C LYS A 2 30.32 -29.96 -29.27
N HIS A 3 30.95 -30.85 -28.52
CA HIS A 3 30.60 -31.14 -27.13
C HIS A 3 30.95 -29.95 -26.23
N ILE A 4 29.95 -29.43 -25.52
CA ILE A 4 30.12 -28.46 -24.44
C ILE A 4 30.34 -29.24 -23.15
N LYS A 5 31.47 -29.00 -22.46
CA LYS A 5 31.72 -29.50 -21.10
C LYS A 5 30.93 -28.66 -20.09
N PRO A 6 30.35 -29.25 -19.02
CA PRO A 6 29.79 -28.47 -17.93
C PRO A 6 30.90 -27.83 -17.11
N LEU A 7 30.68 -26.56 -16.75
CA LEU A 7 31.49 -25.78 -15.83
C LEU A 7 30.93 -25.92 -14.41
N ILE A 8 31.85 -26.20 -13.46
CA ILE A 8 31.75 -26.04 -12.00
C ILE A 8 30.97 -27.14 -11.26
N SER A 9 31.71 -28.03 -10.58
CA SER A 9 31.18 -28.83 -9.47
C SER A 9 31.08 -27.95 -8.23
N VAL A 10 29.87 -27.73 -7.72
CA VAL A 10 29.66 -27.07 -6.44
C VAL A 10 29.90 -28.11 -5.35
N ASN A 11 30.90 -27.88 -4.51
CA ASN A 11 31.21 -28.75 -3.38
C ASN A 11 30.09 -28.63 -2.31
N PRO A 12 29.32 -29.69 -2.01
CA PRO A 12 28.16 -29.60 -1.11
C PRO A 12 28.52 -29.35 0.36
N GLU A 13 29.77 -29.60 0.75
CA GLU A 13 30.16 -29.70 2.16
C GLU A 13 30.35 -28.34 2.88
N GLY A 14 30.20 -27.21 2.18
CA GLY A 14 30.33 -25.88 2.81
C GLY A 14 29.00 -25.20 3.20
N TRP A 15 27.89 -25.59 2.58
CA TRP A 15 26.59 -24.92 2.75
C TRP A 15 25.91 -25.29 4.07
N GLU A 16 25.97 -26.58 4.45
CA GLU A 16 25.28 -27.07 5.64
C GLU A 16 25.91 -26.53 6.93
N GLU A 17 27.22 -26.33 6.97
CA GLU A 17 27.87 -25.69 8.13
C GLU A 17 27.54 -24.18 8.23
N HIS A 18 27.32 -23.51 7.10
CA HIS A 18 26.89 -22.11 7.08
C HIS A 18 25.43 -21.95 7.52
N ALA A 19 24.54 -22.84 7.06
CA ALA A 19 23.13 -22.88 7.47
C ALA A 19 22.99 -23.25 8.95
N ARG A 20 23.82 -24.17 9.46
CA ARG A 20 23.85 -24.54 10.88
C ARG A 20 24.35 -23.40 11.77
N LYS A 21 25.35 -22.63 11.34
CA LYS A 21 25.80 -21.41 12.06
C LYS A 21 24.76 -20.29 12.07
N LEU A 22 23.88 -20.22 11.08
CA LEU A 22 22.75 -19.27 11.05
C LEU A 22 21.62 -19.70 11.99
N LEU A 23 21.37 -21.00 12.14
CA LEU A 23 20.32 -21.56 13.00
C LEU A 23 20.74 -21.72 14.48
N GLU A 24 22.04 -21.87 14.77
CA GLU A 24 22.58 -21.98 16.13
C GLU A 24 22.81 -20.61 16.82
N ARG A 25 22.60 -19.49 16.12
CA ARG A 25 22.58 -18.15 16.75
C ARG A 25 21.37 -18.03 17.67
N LYS A 26 21.55 -18.35 18.95
CA LYS A 26 20.65 -17.92 20.01
C LYS A 26 20.49 -16.40 19.94
N PRO A 27 19.29 -15.85 20.20
CA PRO A 27 19.11 -14.41 20.25
C PRO A 27 20.06 -13.87 21.33
N GLU A 28 20.99 -13.00 20.91
CA GLU A 28 21.80 -12.25 21.85
C GLU A 28 20.85 -11.34 22.63
N GLU A 29 20.57 -11.74 23.86
CA GLU A 29 20.02 -10.84 24.88
C GLU A 29 21.04 -9.71 25.09
N GLY A 30 20.71 -8.53 24.58
CA GLY A 30 21.38 -7.29 24.93
C GLY A 30 22.03 -6.54 23.77
N ARG A 31 21.24 -5.74 23.07
CA ARG A 31 21.58 -4.36 22.70
C ARG A 31 20.31 -3.64 22.26
N ASN A 32 19.90 -2.65 23.05
CA ASN A 32 19.07 -1.53 22.58
C ASN A 32 19.86 -0.80 21.48
N GLY A 33 19.94 -1.39 20.29
CA GLY A 33 20.15 -0.66 19.06
C GLY A 33 18.78 -0.18 18.65
N GLY A 34 18.44 1.06 19.01
CA GLY A 34 17.21 1.67 18.54
C GLY A 34 17.18 1.56 17.02
N GLU A 35 16.21 0.82 16.49
CA GLU A 35 15.73 1.09 15.15
C GLU A 35 15.37 2.57 15.15
N GLY A 36 16.25 3.39 14.58
CA GLY A 36 16.06 4.82 14.53
C GLY A 36 14.78 5.09 13.79
N THR A 37 13.70 5.38 14.51
CA THR A 37 12.50 5.95 13.92
C THR A 37 12.96 7.24 13.25
N ALA A 38 12.97 7.24 11.93
CA ALA A 38 13.34 8.43 11.19
C ALA A 38 12.39 9.55 11.59
N GLU A 39 12.96 10.70 11.97
CA GLU A 39 12.18 11.86 12.37
C GLU A 39 11.20 12.26 11.27
N PHE A 40 9.96 12.53 11.66
CA PHE A 40 8.95 13.06 10.77
C PHE A 40 9.36 14.45 10.29
N GLY A 41 9.14 14.72 9.01
CA GLY A 41 9.33 16.05 8.46
C GLY A 41 8.35 16.28 7.32
N LEU A 42 7.85 17.50 7.22
CA LEU A 42 6.98 17.90 6.12
C LEU A 42 7.49 19.21 5.52
N VAL A 43 7.67 19.23 4.20
CA VAL A 43 8.05 20.44 3.45
C VAL A 43 7.04 20.69 2.34
N ASP A 44 6.41 21.86 2.35
CA ASP A 44 5.64 22.35 1.21
C ASP A 44 6.59 22.84 0.10
N SER A 45 6.54 22.20 -1.07
CA SER A 45 7.40 22.52 -2.21
C SER A 45 6.65 23.21 -3.36
N GLY A 46 5.52 23.88 -3.07
CA GLY A 46 4.66 24.53 -4.05
C GLY A 46 3.67 23.55 -4.68
N ASP A 47 4.18 22.61 -5.49
CA ASP A 47 3.36 21.67 -6.28
C ASP A 47 3.11 20.32 -5.59
N PHE A 48 3.81 20.07 -4.48
CA PHE A 48 3.70 18.85 -3.69
C PHE A 48 4.08 19.08 -2.23
N TRP A 49 3.61 18.20 -1.35
CA TRP A 49 4.11 18.07 0.02
C TRP A 49 5.13 16.93 0.08
N LYS A 50 6.33 17.22 0.57
CA LYS A 50 7.36 16.20 0.84
C LYS A 50 7.23 15.71 2.27
N VAL A 51 6.84 14.46 2.45
CA VAL A 51 6.59 13.83 3.75
C VAL A 51 7.68 12.80 4.04
N SER A 52 8.45 13.01 5.10
CA SER A 52 9.51 12.10 5.56
C SER A 52 9.07 11.30 6.78
N GLY A 53 9.69 10.14 6.99
CA GLY A 53 9.34 9.25 8.11
C GLY A 53 8.21 8.28 7.79
N VAL A 54 7.89 8.06 6.50
CA VAL A 54 6.81 7.16 6.08
C VAL A 54 7.30 5.71 6.22
N SER A 55 6.80 4.97 7.21
CA SER A 55 7.10 3.54 7.34
C SER A 55 6.29 2.73 6.34
N TYR A 56 6.97 2.13 5.37
CA TYR A 56 6.33 1.41 4.27
C TYR A 56 7.16 0.18 3.87
N ARG A 57 6.52 -0.98 3.74
CA ARG A 57 7.18 -2.28 3.55
C ARG A 57 8.27 -2.52 4.61
N ASN A 58 9.53 -2.63 4.19
CA ASN A 58 10.69 -2.95 5.00
C ASN A 58 11.63 -1.74 5.18
N GLY A 59 11.11 -0.52 5.13
CA GLY A 59 11.94 0.67 5.31
C GLY A 59 11.17 1.95 5.57
N ILE A 60 11.93 3.01 5.77
CA ILE A 60 11.43 4.37 5.87
C ILE A 60 11.59 5.05 4.51
N TYR A 61 10.55 5.75 4.10
CA TYR A 61 10.48 6.48 2.85
C TYR A 61 10.30 7.99 3.10
N THR A 62 10.78 8.76 2.13
CA THR A 62 10.28 10.10 1.86
C THR A 62 9.30 9.99 0.69
N VAL A 63 8.09 10.52 0.88
CA VAL A 63 7.01 10.49 -0.11
C VAL A 63 6.62 11.92 -0.45
N ASP A 64 6.76 12.28 -1.72
CA ASP A 64 6.16 13.50 -2.24
C ASP A 64 4.72 13.22 -2.66
N LEU A 65 3.75 13.93 -2.08
CA LEU A 65 2.34 13.90 -2.45
C LEU A 65 2.02 15.11 -3.32
N SER A 66 1.62 14.90 -4.57
CA SER A 66 1.21 15.99 -5.46
C SER A 66 -0.03 16.70 -4.92
N LYS A 67 -0.07 18.04 -5.04
CA LYS A 67 -1.24 18.87 -4.72
C LYS A 67 -2.33 18.84 -5.80
N THR A 68 -2.09 18.09 -6.88
CA THR A 68 -3.05 17.82 -7.94
C THR A 68 -3.20 16.33 -8.14
N LEU A 69 -4.40 15.87 -8.49
CA LEU A 69 -4.54 14.49 -8.98
C LEU A 69 -3.70 14.29 -10.24
N LEU A 70 -3.24 13.06 -10.46
CA LEU A 70 -2.50 12.71 -11.67
C LEU A 70 -3.29 13.09 -12.91
N GLU A 71 -2.58 13.59 -13.93
CA GLU A 71 -3.17 13.98 -15.22
C GLU A 71 -4.38 14.91 -15.03
N GLN A 72 -4.30 15.84 -14.07
CA GLN A 72 -5.37 16.80 -13.73
C GLN A 72 -6.71 16.11 -13.35
N GLY A 73 -6.63 14.91 -12.77
CA GLY A 73 -7.79 14.14 -12.34
C GLY A 73 -8.47 13.36 -13.46
N ALA A 74 -7.78 13.10 -14.57
CA ALA A 74 -8.25 12.17 -15.60
C ALA A 74 -8.57 10.81 -14.99
N SER A 75 -9.65 10.18 -15.45
CA SER A 75 -9.99 8.80 -15.07
C SER A 75 -9.34 7.82 -16.04
N LYS A 76 -8.68 6.80 -15.51
CA LYS A 76 -8.07 5.71 -16.29
C LYS A 76 -8.37 4.37 -15.62
N THR A 77 -8.34 3.28 -16.38
CA THR A 77 -8.39 1.93 -15.81
C THR A 77 -7.12 1.64 -15.01
N GLN A 78 -7.16 0.65 -14.11
CA GLN A 78 -5.96 0.29 -13.34
C GLN A 78 -4.79 -0.13 -14.26
N ASP A 79 -5.08 -0.80 -15.38
CA ASP A 79 -4.06 -1.21 -16.35
C ASP A 79 -3.38 -0.02 -17.03
N GLN A 80 -4.15 1.04 -17.33
CA GLN A 80 -3.61 2.29 -17.84
C GLN A 80 -2.80 3.03 -16.78
N TRP A 81 -3.26 3.04 -15.51
CA TRP A 81 -2.49 3.60 -14.40
C TRP A 81 -1.19 2.85 -14.14
N ALA A 82 -1.20 1.52 -14.23
CA ALA A 82 0.00 0.70 -14.10
C ALA A 82 1.02 1.00 -15.20
N SER A 83 0.57 1.11 -16.46
CA SER A 83 1.43 1.46 -17.59
C SER A 83 2.05 2.87 -17.43
N TYR A 84 1.24 3.82 -16.96
CA TYR A 84 1.71 5.17 -16.62
C TYR A 84 2.71 5.15 -15.47
N ALA A 85 2.41 4.43 -14.39
CA ALA A 85 3.25 4.34 -13.20
C ALA A 85 4.62 3.73 -13.50
N GLU A 86 4.67 2.65 -14.28
CA GLU A 86 5.93 2.03 -14.71
C GLU A 86 6.83 3.03 -15.46
N SER A 87 6.24 3.84 -16.34
CA SER A 87 6.98 4.88 -17.06
C SER A 87 7.43 6.02 -16.13
N ALA A 88 6.58 6.44 -15.20
CA ALA A 88 6.88 7.53 -14.26
C ALA A 88 7.94 7.16 -13.21
N MET A 89 7.92 5.90 -12.73
CA MET A 89 8.86 5.36 -11.74
C MET A 89 10.29 5.22 -12.29
N GLN A 90 10.46 4.99 -13.60
CA GLN A 90 11.78 4.96 -14.24
C GLN A 90 12.42 6.36 -14.35
N GLY A 91 11.61 7.42 -14.23
CA GLY A 91 12.04 8.80 -14.14
C GLY A 91 11.96 9.35 -12.71
N THR A 92 11.58 10.62 -12.60
CA THR A 92 11.32 11.30 -11.32
C THR A 92 9.87 11.74 -11.17
N GLY A 93 8.96 11.10 -11.91
CA GLY A 93 7.56 11.49 -12.03
C GLY A 93 6.68 11.02 -10.87
N PHE A 94 5.51 11.64 -10.72
CA PHE A 94 4.48 11.16 -9.82
C PHE A 94 3.75 9.97 -10.45
N TYR A 95 3.42 8.97 -9.64
CA TYR A 95 2.75 7.74 -10.04
C TYR A 95 1.61 7.38 -9.08
N THR A 96 0.73 6.47 -9.50
CA THR A 96 -0.39 5.97 -8.70
C THR A 96 0.14 5.12 -7.54
N PRO A 97 -0.13 5.44 -6.27
CA PRO A 97 0.30 4.61 -5.15
C PRO A 97 -0.46 3.27 -5.13
N ASN A 98 0.14 2.24 -4.55
CA ASN A 98 -0.63 1.10 -4.05
C ASN A 98 -1.28 1.44 -2.70
N PHE A 99 -2.26 0.64 -2.28
CA PHE A 99 -3.08 0.93 -1.12
C PHE A 99 -2.27 0.96 0.19
N MET A 100 -1.26 0.09 0.30
CA MET A 100 -0.37 0.03 1.46
C MET A 100 0.47 1.31 1.60
N LEU A 101 1.01 1.85 0.49
CA LEU A 101 1.76 3.11 0.50
C LEU A 101 0.85 4.28 0.84
N GLN A 102 -0.35 4.29 0.27
CA GLN A 102 -1.35 5.32 0.54
C GLN A 102 -1.73 5.33 2.02
N HIS A 103 -2.00 4.16 2.62
CA HIS A 103 -2.29 4.05 4.04
C HIS A 103 -1.10 4.48 4.91
N ALA A 104 0.13 4.06 4.57
CA ALA A 104 1.34 4.48 5.30
C ALA A 104 1.51 6.01 5.32
N LEU A 105 1.26 6.67 4.19
CA LEU A 105 1.27 8.12 4.08
C LEU A 105 0.20 8.77 4.97
N PHE A 106 -1.03 8.27 4.93
CA PHE A 106 -2.12 8.81 5.74
C PHE A 106 -1.86 8.63 7.24
N SER A 107 -1.32 7.48 7.62
CA SER A 107 -0.98 7.15 9.00
C SER A 107 0.11 8.07 9.56
N VAL A 108 1.15 8.38 8.79
CA VAL A 108 2.20 9.29 9.26
C VAL A 108 1.70 10.74 9.40
N LEU A 109 0.83 11.20 8.50
CA LEU A 109 0.20 12.51 8.60
C LEU A 109 -0.70 12.58 9.85
N HIS A 110 -1.54 11.57 10.05
CA HIS A 110 -2.40 11.46 11.23
C HIS A 110 -1.58 11.47 12.53
N ALA A 111 -0.52 10.67 12.62
CA ALA A 111 0.32 10.57 13.82
C ALA A 111 0.97 11.91 14.20
N ASN A 112 1.20 12.80 13.22
CA ASN A 112 1.86 14.09 13.42
C ASN A 112 0.90 15.29 13.30
N ARG A 113 -0.42 15.07 13.30
CA ARG A 113 -1.45 16.11 13.08
C ARG A 113 -1.40 17.29 14.08
N GLU A 114 -0.85 17.08 15.27
CA GLU A 114 -0.68 18.13 16.29
C GLU A 114 0.78 18.66 16.38
N SER A 115 1.62 18.36 15.39
CA SER A 115 3.01 18.81 15.34
C SER A 115 3.13 20.29 14.92
N SER A 116 4.37 20.79 14.83
CA SER A 116 4.66 22.11 14.26
C SER A 116 4.27 22.24 12.78
N PHE A 117 3.96 21.14 12.09
CA PHE A 117 3.52 21.11 10.69
C PHE A 117 1.99 20.99 10.52
N ARG A 118 1.23 21.32 11.57
CA ARG A 118 -0.23 21.12 11.61
C ARG A 118 -0.95 21.75 10.41
N ASP A 119 -0.56 22.96 10.00
CA ASP A 119 -1.25 23.67 8.91
C ASP A 119 -1.04 22.99 7.56
N GLU A 120 0.18 22.51 7.27
CA GLU A 120 0.46 21.78 6.04
C GLU A 120 -0.16 20.38 6.04
N ILE A 121 -0.18 19.71 7.20
CA ILE A 121 -0.89 18.42 7.36
C ILE A 121 -2.37 18.60 7.09
N GLU A 122 -2.98 19.68 7.60
CA GLU A 122 -4.39 19.97 7.40
C GLU A 122 -4.72 20.29 5.94
N GLN A 123 -3.82 20.97 5.22
CA GLN A 123 -3.94 21.18 3.77
C GLN A 123 -3.88 19.85 3.00
N ALA A 124 -2.91 18.99 3.32
CA ALA A 124 -2.80 17.67 2.70
C ALA A 124 -4.04 16.80 3.00
N ARG A 125 -4.51 16.79 4.26
CA ARG A 125 -5.73 16.10 4.70
C ARG A 125 -6.94 16.58 3.91
N THR A 126 -7.12 17.90 3.81
CA THR A 126 -8.25 18.52 3.09
C THR A 126 -8.22 18.15 1.61
N PHE A 127 -7.06 18.22 0.96
CA PHE A 127 -6.90 17.79 -0.43
C PHE A 127 -7.31 16.32 -0.64
N ILE A 128 -6.85 15.42 0.25
CA ILE A 128 -7.21 14.00 0.16
C ILE A 128 -8.71 13.80 0.41
N ASP A 129 -9.27 14.48 1.41
CA ASP A 129 -10.69 14.38 1.77
C ASP A 129 -11.61 14.84 0.64
N GLU A 130 -11.38 16.04 0.10
CA GLU A 130 -12.17 16.60 -0.99
C GLU A 130 -12.16 15.68 -2.22
N ASN A 131 -10.99 15.16 -2.58
CA ASN A 131 -10.88 14.26 -3.73
C ASN A 131 -11.53 12.89 -3.47
N ALA A 132 -11.37 12.31 -2.28
CA ALA A 132 -12.02 11.06 -1.92
C ALA A 132 -13.55 11.20 -1.87
N LYS A 133 -14.07 12.37 -1.46
CA LYS A 133 -15.52 12.67 -1.47
C LYS A 133 -16.08 12.93 -2.86
N ALA A 134 -15.28 13.53 -3.74
CA ALA A 134 -15.70 13.85 -5.10
C ALA A 134 -15.69 12.63 -6.04
N ARG A 135 -14.80 11.65 -5.81
CA ARG A 135 -14.58 10.51 -6.71
C ARG A 135 -13.89 9.35 -6.01
N TRP A 136 -13.97 8.16 -6.59
CA TRP A 136 -13.07 7.07 -6.22
C TRP A 136 -11.66 7.35 -6.70
N LEU A 137 -10.68 6.97 -5.87
CA LEU A 137 -9.25 7.09 -6.11
C LEU A 137 -8.70 5.69 -6.37
N ALA A 138 -8.23 5.45 -7.59
CA ALA A 138 -7.56 4.22 -7.99
C ALA A 138 -6.21 4.07 -7.27
N THR A 139 -5.91 2.82 -6.90
CA THR A 139 -4.59 2.40 -6.42
C THR A 139 -3.99 1.36 -7.37
N LEU A 140 -2.70 1.04 -7.22
CA LEU A 140 -2.07 -0.11 -7.88
C LEU A 140 -2.21 -1.41 -7.08
N THR A 141 -3.23 -1.53 -6.22
CA THR A 141 -3.53 -2.80 -5.54
C THR A 141 -4.67 -3.52 -6.26
N ARG A 142 -4.43 -4.77 -6.66
CA ARG A 142 -5.38 -5.69 -7.31
C ARG A 142 -5.62 -6.87 -6.38
N ILE A 143 -6.87 -7.30 -6.24
CA ILE A 143 -7.22 -8.52 -5.51
C ILE A 143 -7.63 -9.58 -6.52
N LYS A 144 -7.06 -10.78 -6.42
CA LYS A 144 -7.55 -11.97 -7.11
C LYS A 144 -8.34 -12.81 -6.13
N TYR A 145 -9.65 -12.83 -6.32
CA TYR A 145 -10.56 -13.68 -5.56
C TYR A 145 -10.63 -15.05 -6.25
N ASN A 146 -10.28 -16.11 -5.55
CA ASN A 146 -10.17 -17.44 -6.10
C ASN A 146 -11.35 -18.34 -5.69
N PRO A 147 -11.62 -19.43 -6.43
CA PRO A 147 -12.65 -20.37 -6.04
C PRO A 147 -12.37 -21.05 -4.72
N GLN A 148 -13.45 -21.57 -4.11
CA GLN A 148 -13.41 -22.27 -2.84
C GLN A 148 -12.25 -23.28 -2.76
N GLY A 149 -11.50 -23.23 -1.66
CA GLY A 149 -10.35 -24.10 -1.41
C GLY A 149 -9.02 -23.59 -1.98
N THR A 150 -9.02 -22.43 -2.65
CA THR A 150 -7.81 -21.74 -3.10
C THR A 150 -7.71 -20.40 -2.38
N ILE A 151 -6.52 -20.06 -1.86
CA ILE A 151 -6.29 -18.80 -1.13
C ILE A 151 -6.37 -17.60 -2.10
N ASP A 152 -6.92 -16.46 -1.67
CA ASP A 152 -6.92 -15.23 -2.48
C ASP A 152 -5.52 -14.60 -2.49
N GLU A 153 -5.31 -13.68 -3.44
CA GLU A 153 -4.05 -12.96 -3.61
C GLU A 153 -4.29 -11.45 -3.61
N VAL A 154 -3.63 -10.71 -2.72
CA VAL A 154 -3.59 -9.24 -2.75
C VAL A 154 -2.27 -8.81 -3.40
N VAL A 155 -2.36 -8.38 -4.66
CA VAL A 155 -1.24 -7.92 -5.48
C VAL A 155 -1.08 -6.42 -5.33
N HIS A 156 0.06 -5.99 -4.82
CA HIS A 156 0.46 -4.58 -4.73
C HIS A 156 1.42 -4.22 -5.86
N ASP A 157 1.42 -2.95 -6.26
CA ASP A 157 2.21 -2.47 -7.40
C ASP A 157 1.91 -3.26 -8.69
N TYR A 158 0.62 -3.52 -8.92
CA TYR A 158 0.14 -4.33 -10.03
C TYR A 158 0.72 -3.85 -11.37
N LYS A 159 1.29 -4.80 -12.13
CA LYS A 159 1.92 -4.60 -13.44
C LYS A 159 3.10 -3.60 -13.47
N THR A 160 3.76 -3.35 -12.34
CA THR A 160 5.05 -2.63 -12.32
C THR A 160 6.21 -3.58 -11.99
N ASN A 161 7.44 -3.10 -12.15
CA ASN A 161 8.66 -3.82 -11.78
C ASN A 161 8.85 -4.01 -10.26
N SER A 162 8.04 -3.35 -9.43
CA SER A 162 8.08 -3.43 -7.97
C SER A 162 6.93 -4.24 -7.35
N VAL A 163 6.21 -4.98 -8.20
CA VAL A 163 5.08 -5.84 -7.84
C VAL A 163 5.44 -6.84 -6.74
N PHE A 164 4.52 -7.02 -5.81
CA PHE A 164 4.59 -8.09 -4.81
C PHE A 164 3.18 -8.50 -4.40
N SER A 165 3.04 -9.71 -3.87
CA SER A 165 1.74 -10.27 -3.51
C SER A 165 1.74 -10.80 -2.09
N LEU A 166 0.56 -10.82 -1.47
CA LEU A 166 0.29 -11.42 -0.18
C LEU A 166 -0.88 -12.38 -0.33
N ASP A 167 -0.68 -13.64 0.02
CA ASP A 167 -1.73 -14.65 0.07
C ASP A 167 -2.55 -14.43 1.35
N GLU A 168 -3.87 -14.28 1.22
CA GLU A 168 -4.77 -14.08 2.36
C GLU A 168 -6.19 -14.54 2.02
N ASP A 169 -6.97 -14.97 3.00
CA ASP A 169 -8.40 -15.25 2.80
C ASP A 169 -9.16 -13.91 2.82
N PHE A 170 -9.42 -13.38 1.63
CA PHE A 170 -9.91 -12.01 1.44
C PHE A 170 -11.42 -11.96 1.18
N VAL A 171 -12.01 -13.01 0.59
CA VAL A 171 -13.47 -13.20 0.53
C VAL A 171 -14.08 -13.06 1.93
N GLY A 172 -15.22 -12.39 2.00
CA GLY A 172 -15.94 -12.22 3.26
C GLY A 172 -16.93 -11.07 3.18
N PRO A 173 -17.79 -10.88 4.18
CA PRO A 173 -18.81 -9.84 4.13
C PRO A 173 -18.16 -8.44 4.09
N ASP A 174 -18.87 -7.52 3.44
CA ASP A 174 -18.69 -6.09 3.64
C ASP A 174 -18.87 -5.76 5.13
N GLU A 175 -18.00 -4.92 5.68
CA GLU A 175 -17.99 -4.68 7.13
C GLU A 175 -17.48 -3.29 7.51
N TRP A 176 -17.97 -2.81 8.65
CA TRP A 176 -17.34 -1.69 9.34
C TRP A 176 -16.03 -2.18 9.94
N VAL A 177 -14.93 -1.45 9.69
CA VAL A 177 -13.62 -1.87 10.18
C VAL A 177 -13.62 -2.00 11.70
N GLU A 178 -14.29 -1.11 12.43
CA GLU A 178 -14.37 -1.17 13.89
C GLU A 178 -15.01 -2.47 14.42
N GLN A 179 -15.86 -3.11 13.62
CA GLN A 179 -16.60 -4.32 13.97
C GLN A 179 -15.88 -5.60 13.54
N THR A 180 -14.80 -5.50 12.77
CA THR A 180 -14.12 -6.70 12.25
C THR A 180 -13.59 -7.57 13.38
N GLN A 181 -13.73 -8.88 13.18
CA GLN A 181 -13.11 -9.92 14.00
C GLN A 181 -11.90 -10.55 13.29
N ASN A 182 -11.73 -10.28 11.99
CA ASN A 182 -10.63 -10.80 11.20
C ASN A 182 -9.80 -9.63 10.66
N THR A 183 -8.65 -9.37 11.29
CA THR A 183 -7.77 -8.26 10.91
C THR A 183 -6.80 -8.62 9.78
N LYS A 184 -6.73 -9.89 9.36
CA LYS A 184 -5.75 -10.33 8.35
C LYS A 184 -5.96 -9.71 6.96
N PRO A 185 -7.19 -9.56 6.43
CA PRO A 185 -7.42 -8.84 5.17
C PRO A 185 -6.88 -7.41 5.21
N TYR A 186 -6.96 -6.74 6.36
CA TYR A 186 -6.41 -5.39 6.55
C TYR A 186 -4.89 -5.39 6.54
N LYS A 187 -4.26 -6.41 7.12
CA LYS A 187 -2.80 -6.58 7.02
C LYS A 187 -2.35 -6.76 5.57
N ALA A 188 -3.07 -7.58 4.81
CA ALA A 188 -2.80 -7.80 3.39
C ALA A 188 -3.04 -6.52 2.56
N LEU A 189 -4.12 -5.78 2.82
CA LEU A 189 -4.50 -4.58 2.07
C LEU A 189 -3.68 -3.33 2.44
N LEU A 190 -3.51 -3.08 3.73
CA LEU A 190 -3.00 -1.82 4.30
C LEU A 190 -1.58 -1.95 4.87
N GLY A 191 -1.07 -3.18 5.06
CA GLY A 191 0.20 -3.44 5.73
C GLY A 191 0.12 -3.40 7.26
N THR A 192 -1.07 -3.31 7.84
CA THR A 192 -1.28 -3.32 9.29
C THR A 192 -2.56 -4.06 9.67
N ASP A 193 -2.51 -4.80 10.78
CA ASP A 193 -3.64 -5.45 11.44
C ASP A 193 -4.17 -4.63 12.63
N ASN A 194 -3.64 -3.41 12.86
CA ASN A 194 -4.10 -2.52 13.91
C ASN A 194 -5.43 -1.85 13.54
N LYS A 195 -6.53 -2.55 13.81
CA LYS A 195 -7.91 -2.12 13.57
C LYS A 195 -8.19 -0.71 14.10
N ASP A 196 -7.79 -0.42 15.33
CA ASP A 196 -8.10 0.87 15.97
C ASP A 196 -7.33 2.01 15.30
N GLY A 197 -6.05 1.78 14.97
CA GLY A 197 -5.25 2.72 14.19
C GLY A 197 -5.84 2.99 12.79
N ILE A 198 -6.36 1.97 12.12
CA ILE A 198 -7.06 2.14 10.84
C ILE A 198 -8.30 3.03 11.03
N VAL A 199 -9.13 2.74 12.03
CA VAL A 199 -10.35 3.51 12.32
C VAL A 199 -10.02 4.97 12.61
N GLU A 200 -9.02 5.23 13.44
CA GLU A 200 -8.57 6.59 13.76
C GLU A 200 -8.13 7.36 12.51
N VAL A 201 -7.26 6.76 11.69
CA VAL A 201 -6.70 7.41 10.50
C VAL A 201 -7.80 7.81 9.53
N TYR A 202 -8.70 6.90 9.15
CA TYR A 202 -9.74 7.20 8.15
C TYR A 202 -10.87 8.07 8.71
N SER A 203 -11.18 7.96 10.01
CA SER A 203 -12.16 8.85 10.66
C SER A 203 -11.64 10.28 10.73
N TRP A 204 -10.36 10.47 11.05
CA TRP A 204 -9.71 11.78 10.99
C TRP A 204 -9.66 12.33 9.56
N LEU A 205 -9.29 11.48 8.59
CA LEU A 205 -9.11 11.89 7.20
C LEU A 205 -10.41 12.44 6.61
N ASN A 206 -11.54 11.73 6.76
CA ASN A 206 -12.79 12.06 6.08
C ASN A 206 -13.96 12.50 6.97
N GLY A 207 -13.81 12.43 8.29
CA GLY A 207 -14.88 12.70 9.26
C GLY A 207 -15.90 11.56 9.39
N VAL A 208 -15.63 10.39 8.82
CA VAL A 208 -16.54 9.24 8.78
C VAL A 208 -15.76 7.94 8.97
N LYS A 209 -16.40 6.93 9.55
CA LYS A 209 -15.74 5.65 9.87
C LYS A 209 -15.40 4.86 8.60
N PRO A 210 -14.30 4.10 8.60
CA PRO A 210 -13.95 3.26 7.46
C PRO A 210 -14.87 2.03 7.33
N TYR A 211 -15.13 1.64 6.09
CA TYR A 211 -15.93 0.49 5.70
C TYR A 211 -15.23 -0.27 4.58
N LEU A 212 -15.00 -1.57 4.77
CA LEU A 212 -14.43 -2.45 3.76
C LEU A 212 -15.55 -3.00 2.89
N PHE A 213 -15.42 -2.81 1.58
CA PHE A 213 -16.25 -3.51 0.61
C PHE A 213 -15.43 -4.57 -0.11
N ARG A 214 -15.93 -5.79 -0.24
CA ARG A 214 -15.21 -6.91 -0.87
C ARG A 214 -16.19 -7.92 -1.47
N VAL A 215 -15.66 -8.95 -2.11
CA VAL A 215 -16.47 -10.06 -2.62
C VAL A 215 -16.96 -10.89 -1.42
N ASN A 216 -18.28 -11.05 -1.32
CA ASN A 216 -18.95 -11.64 -0.14
C ASN A 216 -19.18 -13.16 -0.23
N SER A 217 -18.78 -13.79 -1.33
CA SER A 217 -18.92 -15.23 -1.56
C SER A 217 -17.85 -15.72 -2.53
N ASP A 218 -17.35 -16.94 -2.31
CA ASP A 218 -16.38 -17.57 -3.20
C ASP A 218 -16.90 -17.59 -4.64
N PRO A 219 -16.12 -17.10 -5.62
CA PRO A 219 -16.52 -17.14 -7.02
C PRO A 219 -16.32 -18.54 -7.62
N ASP A 220 -17.08 -18.90 -8.66
CA ASP A 220 -16.92 -20.18 -9.36
C ASP A 220 -15.59 -20.28 -10.15
N SER A 221 -14.97 -19.14 -10.44
CA SER A 221 -13.68 -19.01 -11.14
C SER A 221 -12.92 -17.80 -10.61
N THR A 222 -11.60 -17.76 -10.79
CA THR A 222 -10.81 -16.61 -10.36
C THR A 222 -11.31 -15.33 -11.00
N ILE A 223 -11.64 -14.33 -10.17
CA ILE A 223 -12.01 -12.98 -10.61
C ILE A 223 -11.04 -11.96 -10.05
N GLU A 224 -10.74 -10.92 -10.82
CA GLU A 224 -9.90 -9.82 -10.37
C GLU A 224 -10.73 -8.60 -10.02
N ARG A 225 -10.33 -7.87 -8.97
CA ARG A 225 -10.92 -6.60 -8.53
C ARG A 225 -9.85 -5.57 -8.20
N VAL A 226 -10.22 -4.30 -8.29
CA VAL A 226 -9.35 -3.18 -7.97
C VAL A 226 -9.62 -2.68 -6.56
N ALA A 227 -8.56 -2.46 -5.78
CA ALA A 227 -8.65 -1.73 -4.53
C ALA A 227 -8.71 -0.21 -4.79
N ARG A 228 -9.71 0.48 -4.25
CA ARG A 228 -9.95 1.91 -4.43
C ARG A 228 -10.34 2.56 -3.13
N PHE A 229 -10.01 3.83 -3.00
CA PHE A 229 -10.36 4.64 -1.85
C PHE A 229 -11.35 5.72 -2.23
N GLY A 230 -12.39 5.92 -1.43
CA GLY A 230 -13.36 6.99 -1.63
C GLY A 230 -14.12 7.25 -0.34
N ALA A 231 -14.87 8.33 -0.27
CA ALA A 231 -15.64 8.68 0.91
C ALA A 231 -16.99 9.28 0.52
N ASN A 232 -17.96 9.19 1.41
CA ASN A 232 -19.21 9.92 1.32
C ASN A 232 -19.67 10.34 2.73
N SER A 233 -20.88 10.89 2.84
CA SER A 233 -21.43 11.35 4.12
C SER A 233 -21.61 10.26 5.18
N GLY A 234 -21.58 8.98 4.79
CA GLY A 234 -21.75 7.86 5.72
C GLY A 234 -20.47 7.11 6.06
N ARG A 235 -19.46 7.05 5.17
CA ARG A 235 -18.30 6.17 5.34
C ARG A 235 -17.10 6.55 4.46
N ALA A 236 -15.91 6.16 4.93
CA ALA A 236 -14.68 6.09 4.15
C ALA A 236 -14.56 4.67 3.57
N GLY A 237 -14.80 4.51 2.28
CA GLY A 237 -14.81 3.23 1.59
C GLY A 237 -13.41 2.73 1.23
N LEU A 238 -13.05 1.57 1.77
CA LEU A 238 -11.95 0.72 1.29
C LEU A 238 -12.57 -0.28 0.30
N SER A 239 -12.68 0.07 -0.97
CA SER A 239 -13.43 -0.72 -1.95
C SER A 239 -12.52 -1.72 -2.66
N CYS A 240 -12.81 -3.01 -2.54
CA CYS A 240 -12.03 -4.12 -3.12
C CYS A 240 -12.88 -5.00 -4.06
N TYR A 241 -14.07 -4.56 -4.48
CA TYR A 241 -15.03 -5.37 -5.26
C TYR A 241 -15.31 -4.84 -6.66
N ARG A 242 -14.58 -3.81 -7.11
CA ARG A 242 -14.84 -3.12 -8.38
C ARG A 242 -14.07 -3.72 -9.55
N ASP A 243 -14.68 -3.67 -10.74
CA ASP A 243 -14.12 -4.31 -11.93
C ASP A 243 -12.88 -3.58 -12.46
N PRO A 244 -11.85 -4.31 -12.95
CA PRO A 244 -10.67 -3.74 -13.61
C PRO A 244 -10.93 -2.75 -14.73
N SER A 245 -12.09 -2.84 -15.39
CA SER A 245 -12.49 -1.99 -16.51
C SER A 245 -13.04 -0.63 -16.09
N ASP A 246 -13.38 -0.41 -14.83
CA ASP A 246 -13.80 0.93 -14.41
C ASP A 246 -12.60 1.88 -14.45
N SER A 247 -12.89 3.15 -14.68
CA SER A 247 -11.89 4.21 -14.76
C SER A 247 -12.08 5.19 -13.62
N ASP A 248 -11.01 5.42 -12.86
CA ASP A 248 -11.00 6.31 -11.71
C ASP A 248 -9.76 7.21 -11.76
N ALA A 249 -9.84 8.35 -11.08
CA ALA A 249 -8.69 9.24 -10.92
C ALA A 249 -7.72 8.66 -9.88
N SER A 250 -6.52 9.23 -9.76
CA SER A 250 -5.55 8.74 -8.78
C SER A 250 -4.75 9.88 -8.13
N LEU A 251 -4.36 9.66 -6.87
CA LEU A 251 -3.36 10.49 -6.21
C LEU A 251 -2.01 10.31 -6.91
N GLY A 252 -1.21 11.38 -6.96
CA GLY A 252 0.15 11.32 -7.48
C GLY A 252 1.16 11.27 -6.33
N VAL A 253 1.98 10.22 -6.27
CA VAL A 253 3.07 10.13 -5.30
C VAL A 253 4.42 9.89 -5.96
N ARG A 254 5.50 10.28 -5.28
CA ARG A 254 6.87 9.82 -5.56
C ARG A 254 7.49 9.36 -4.25
N ALA A 255 7.78 8.06 -4.13
CA ALA A 255 8.41 7.52 -2.93
C ALA A 255 9.89 7.18 -3.17
N VAL A 256 10.76 7.61 -2.26
CA VAL A 256 12.18 7.28 -2.25
C VAL A 256 12.51 6.64 -0.91
N ARG A 257 13.06 5.43 -0.92
CA ARG A 257 13.52 4.75 0.28
C ARG A 257 14.73 5.51 0.83
N ARG A 258 14.70 5.83 2.13
CA ARG A 258 15.87 6.36 2.82
C ARG A 258 16.92 5.25 2.93
N GLN A 259 18.13 5.54 2.47
CA GLN A 259 19.30 4.65 2.63
C GLN A 259 19.76 4.65 4.09
#